data_AF-A0A0C2XR71-F1
#
_entry.id   AF-A0A0C2XR71-F1
#
_cell.length_a   1.000
_cell.length_b   1.000
_cell.length_c   1.000
_cell.angle_alpha   90.00
_cell.angle_beta   90.00
_cell.angle_gamma   90.00
#
_symmetry.space_group_name_H-M   'P 1'
#
loop_
_entity.id
_entity.type
_entity.pdbx_description
1 polymer ?
#
loop_
_entity_poly.entity_id
_entity_poly.type
_entity_poly.pdbx_seq_one_letter_code
_entity_poly.pdbx_strand_id
1 'polypeptide(L)'
;MRFHLQQRRCFVTCTDIWAGTPLCIPSGGVKCASQYTAGDNETCITVGDKFGLSATAIYDANTFVGCDNIWKGTPLCIPPGGRACSNTITSWPGATCDTIAGAYGTTSANIKLWNTFVDCSNIWTNSPICVAH
;
A
#
# COMPACT_ATOMS: atom_id res chain seq x y z
N MET A 1 28.03 -21.22 -2.32
CA MET A 1 27.24 -20.16 -1.69
C MET A 1 27.25 -18.94 -2.61
N ARG A 2 26.13 -18.60 -3.26
CA ARG A 2 26.01 -17.39 -4.09
C ARG A 2 25.48 -16.25 -3.21
N PHE A 3 26.35 -15.29 -2.92
CA PHE A 3 25.95 -14.01 -2.35
C PHE A 3 25.35 -13.16 -3.49
N HIS A 4 24.02 -13.12 -3.60
CA HIS A 4 23.35 -12.08 -4.36
C HIS A 4 23.19 -10.87 -3.44
N LEU A 5 23.75 -9.74 -3.85
CA LEU A 5 23.57 -8.42 -3.22
C LEU A 5 22.09 -8.00 -3.36
N GLN A 6 21.19 -8.58 -2.56
CA GLN A 6 19.80 -8.15 -2.50
C GLN A 6 19.79 -6.82 -1.76
N GLN A 7 19.44 -5.78 -2.51
CA GLN A 7 19.70 -4.38 -2.24
C GLN A 7 19.17 -3.95 -0.86
N ARG A 8 20.08 -3.41 -0.06
CA ARG A 8 19.84 -2.96 1.31
C ARG A 8 18.83 -1.80 1.30
N ARG A 9 17.67 -2.02 1.94
CA ARG A 9 16.69 -1.01 2.40
C ARG A 9 16.09 -0.11 1.29
N CYS A 10 15.06 -0.61 0.62
CA CYS A 10 14.22 0.20 -0.27
C CYS A 10 13.11 0.97 0.49
N PHE A 11 13.42 1.73 1.54
CA PHE A 11 12.47 2.71 2.09
C PHE A 11 13.26 3.85 2.73
N VAL A 12 13.24 5.03 2.08
CA VAL A 12 13.86 6.25 2.61
C VAL A 12 12.70 7.17 2.97
N THR A 13 12.53 7.47 4.27
CA THR A 13 11.73 8.64 4.66
C THR A 13 12.57 9.90 4.40
N CYS A 14 11.97 11.09 4.36
CA CYS A 14 12.70 12.32 4.07
C CYS A 14 13.89 12.60 5.03
N THR A 15 13.98 11.86 6.15
CA THR A 15 15.04 11.97 7.16
C THR A 15 16.25 11.05 6.91
N ASP A 16 16.19 10.12 5.95
CA ASP A 16 17.22 9.09 5.73
C ASP A 16 18.13 9.36 4.51
N ILE A 17 18.11 10.57 3.96
CA ILE A 17 18.89 10.97 2.77
C ILE A 17 20.29 11.45 3.17
N TRP A 18 21.32 10.66 2.87
CA TRP A 18 22.74 11.03 3.02
C TRP A 18 23.42 11.03 1.64
N ALA A 19 24.38 11.94 1.41
CA ALA A 19 25.09 11.99 0.13
C ALA A 19 25.87 10.68 -0.10
N GLY A 20 25.63 10.03 -1.25
CA GLY A 20 26.33 8.81 -1.67
C GLY A 20 25.61 7.48 -1.38
N THR A 21 24.37 7.48 -0.87
CA THR A 21 23.57 6.26 -0.78
C THR A 21 22.73 6.02 -2.05
N PRO A 22 22.63 4.78 -2.55
CA PRO A 22 21.75 4.47 -3.67
C PRO A 22 20.28 4.66 -3.26
N LEU A 23 19.58 5.54 -3.96
CA LEU A 23 18.15 5.78 -3.84
C LEU A 23 17.40 4.76 -4.71
N CYS A 24 16.55 3.94 -4.12
CA CYS A 24 15.61 3.10 -4.88
C CYS A 24 14.24 3.81 -4.89
N ILE A 25 14.04 4.66 -5.89
CA ILE A 25 12.75 5.29 -6.18
C ILE A 25 11.97 4.28 -7.03
N PRO A 26 10.72 3.90 -6.67
CA PRO A 26 9.88 3.11 -7.55
C PRO A 26 9.77 3.84 -8.89
N SER A 27 10.45 3.30 -9.90
CA SER A 27 10.48 3.88 -11.24
C SER A 27 9.21 3.46 -11.94
N GLY A 28 8.24 4.38 -12.04
CA GLY A 28 7.12 4.28 -12.99
C GLY A 28 5.74 4.47 -12.38
N GLY A 29 5.28 5.73 -12.27
CA GLY A 29 3.86 6.12 -12.39
C GLY A 29 2.85 5.69 -11.30
N VAL A 30 2.96 4.52 -10.69
CA VAL A 30 2.00 4.02 -9.70
C VAL A 30 2.30 4.60 -8.32
N LYS A 31 1.35 5.37 -7.80
CA LYS A 31 1.41 5.89 -6.43
C LYS A 31 1.28 4.73 -5.45
N CYS A 32 2.15 4.68 -4.45
CA CYS A 32 2.00 3.72 -3.36
C CYS A 32 0.84 4.12 -2.46
N ALA A 33 -0.14 3.23 -2.26
CA ALA A 33 -1.25 3.47 -1.35
C ALA A 33 -0.89 3.05 0.09
N SER A 34 -0.17 1.94 0.25
CA SER A 34 0.28 1.44 1.54
C SER A 34 1.58 0.63 1.41
N GLN A 35 2.29 0.46 2.52
CA GLN A 35 3.46 -0.40 2.60
C GLN A 35 3.07 -1.75 3.18
N TYR A 36 3.63 -2.83 2.63
CA TYR A 36 3.43 -4.18 3.12
C TYR A 36 4.77 -4.91 3.24
N THR A 37 5.00 -5.58 4.38
CA THR A 37 6.20 -6.41 4.56
C THR A 37 5.83 -7.86 4.29
N ALA A 38 6.48 -8.46 3.28
CA ALA A 38 6.17 -9.81 2.86
C ALA A 38 6.42 -10.85 3.96
N GLY A 39 5.53 -11.83 4.04
CA GLY A 39 5.64 -13.02 4.87
C GLY A 39 6.54 -14.11 4.27
N ASP A 40 6.56 -15.28 4.91
CA ASP A 40 7.28 -16.45 4.36
C ASP A 40 6.52 -17.02 3.14
N ASN A 41 7.26 -17.35 2.07
CA ASN A 41 6.78 -18.04 0.87
C ASN A 41 5.65 -17.32 0.10
N GLU A 42 5.70 -16.00 0.01
CA GLU A 42 4.71 -15.24 -0.74
C GLU A 42 5.03 -15.13 -2.23
N THR A 43 4.00 -14.89 -3.02
CA THR A 43 4.05 -14.58 -4.46
C THR A 43 3.25 -13.30 -4.74
N CYS A 44 3.39 -12.72 -5.92
CA CYS A 44 2.53 -11.61 -6.33
C CYS A 44 1.03 -12.00 -6.33
N ILE A 45 0.71 -13.28 -6.54
CA ILE A 45 -0.67 -13.79 -6.47
C ILE A 45 -1.17 -13.76 -5.02
N THR A 46 -0.43 -14.37 -4.09
CA THR A 46 -0.87 -14.43 -2.68
C THR A 46 -0.93 -13.06 -2.04
N VAL A 47 -0.02 -12.14 -2.43
CA VAL A 47 -0.07 -10.74 -2.03
C VAL A 47 -1.29 -10.08 -2.66
N GLY A 48 -1.46 -10.20 -3.99
CA GLY A 48 -2.61 -9.65 -4.71
C GLY A 48 -3.95 -10.04 -4.08
N ASP A 49 -4.13 -11.32 -3.76
CA ASP A 49 -5.35 -11.84 -3.12
C ASP A 49 -5.65 -11.17 -1.77
N LYS A 50 -4.63 -10.89 -0.96
CA LYS A 50 -4.78 -10.19 0.34
C LYS A 50 -5.32 -8.78 0.18
N PHE A 51 -4.84 -8.09 -0.84
CA PHE A 51 -5.16 -6.69 -1.12
C PHE A 51 -6.32 -6.54 -2.12
N GLY A 52 -6.83 -7.65 -2.66
CA GLY A 52 -7.81 -7.68 -3.76
C GLY A 52 -7.29 -6.99 -5.03
N LEU A 53 -6.01 -7.17 -5.34
CA LEU A 53 -5.29 -6.66 -6.50
C LEU A 53 -4.89 -7.82 -7.42
N SER A 54 -4.65 -7.54 -8.70
CA SER A 54 -4.07 -8.54 -9.60
C SER A 54 -2.58 -8.73 -9.29
N ALA A 55 -2.06 -9.93 -9.54
CA ALA A 55 -0.63 -10.20 -9.43
C ALA A 55 0.20 -9.24 -10.32
N THR A 56 -0.30 -8.87 -11.50
CA THR A 56 0.31 -7.88 -12.38
C THR A 56 0.37 -6.50 -11.74
N ALA A 57 -0.69 -6.05 -11.06
CA ALA A 57 -0.66 -4.76 -10.36
C ALA A 57 0.40 -4.74 -9.24
N ILE A 58 0.54 -5.85 -8.51
CA ILE A 58 1.61 -6.00 -7.51
C ILE A 58 2.99 -5.97 -8.17
N TYR A 59 3.18 -6.69 -9.27
CA TYR A 59 4.44 -6.69 -10.01
C TYR A 59 4.81 -5.31 -10.56
N ASP A 60 3.88 -4.63 -11.21
CA ASP A 60 4.10 -3.32 -11.83
C ASP A 60 4.49 -2.27 -10.78
N ALA A 61 3.94 -2.36 -9.56
CA ALA A 61 4.33 -1.52 -8.44
C ALA A 61 5.66 -1.92 -7.78
N ASN A 62 6.17 -3.14 -8.06
CA ASN A 62 7.34 -3.72 -7.40
C ASN A 62 8.24 -4.46 -8.41
N THR A 63 8.55 -3.84 -9.55
CA THR A 63 9.32 -4.49 -10.64
C THR A 63 10.73 -4.93 -10.24
N PHE A 64 11.18 -4.55 -9.03
CA PHE A 64 12.43 -4.98 -8.41
C PHE A 64 12.37 -6.38 -7.78
N VAL A 65 11.19 -6.98 -7.60
CA VAL A 65 11.04 -8.36 -7.09
C VAL A 65 10.59 -9.32 -8.19
N GLY A 66 10.98 -10.60 -8.07
CA GLY A 66 10.36 -11.68 -8.84
C GLY A 66 9.06 -12.13 -8.18
N CYS A 67 8.04 -12.46 -8.99
CA CYS A 67 6.71 -12.78 -8.47
C CYS A 67 6.53 -14.19 -7.93
N ASP A 68 7.43 -15.12 -8.25
CA ASP A 68 7.26 -16.54 -7.92
C ASP A 68 7.77 -16.91 -6.52
N ASN A 69 8.60 -16.05 -5.92
CA ASN A 69 9.12 -16.24 -4.57
C ASN A 69 9.61 -14.91 -3.98
N ILE A 70 8.73 -14.24 -3.24
CA ILE A 70 9.03 -13.03 -2.50
C ILE A 70 9.55 -13.42 -1.12
N TRP A 71 10.76 -12.98 -0.80
CA TRP A 71 11.39 -13.32 0.47
C TRP A 71 10.72 -12.62 1.64
N LYS A 72 10.63 -13.30 2.77
CA LYS A 72 10.16 -12.68 4.02
C LYS A 72 10.94 -11.42 4.36
N GLY A 73 10.21 -10.41 4.82
CA GLY A 73 10.77 -9.12 5.18
C GLY A 73 10.98 -8.21 3.97
N THR A 74 10.72 -8.67 2.74
CA THR A 74 10.77 -7.81 1.55
C THR A 74 9.68 -6.75 1.65
N PRO A 75 10.03 -5.46 1.62
CA PRO A 75 9.03 -4.44 1.76
C PRO A 75 8.49 -4.11 0.36
N LEU A 76 7.18 -4.26 0.20
CA LEU A 76 6.43 -4.08 -1.03
C LEU A 76 5.58 -2.82 -0.95
N CYS A 77 5.47 -2.15 -2.09
CA CYS A 77 4.48 -1.14 -2.34
C CYS A 77 3.15 -1.78 -2.75
N ILE A 78 2.07 -1.46 -2.05
CA ILE A 78 0.72 -1.84 -2.45
C ILE A 78 0.10 -0.67 -3.22
N PRO A 79 -0.22 -0.84 -4.52
CA PRO A 79 -0.86 0.21 -5.29
C PRO A 79 -2.32 0.41 -4.89
N PRO A 80 -2.93 1.57 -5.20
CA PRO A 80 -4.36 1.79 -5.00
C PRO A 80 -5.19 0.88 -5.92
N GLY A 81 -6.50 0.79 -5.63
CA GLY A 81 -7.45 0.03 -6.44
C GLY A 81 -7.68 -1.42 -5.99
N GLY A 82 -7.13 -1.80 -4.83
CA GLY A 82 -7.49 -3.04 -4.15
C GLY A 82 -8.98 -3.12 -3.85
N ARG A 83 -9.50 -4.34 -3.77
CA ARG A 83 -10.93 -4.62 -3.49
C ARG A 83 -11.17 -5.34 -2.16
N ALA A 84 -10.15 -5.93 -1.55
CA ALA A 84 -10.24 -6.54 -0.23
C ALA A 84 -9.81 -5.52 0.83
N CYS A 85 -10.71 -5.14 1.74
CA CYS A 85 -10.37 -4.19 2.79
C CYS A 85 -9.52 -4.88 3.86
N SER A 86 -8.31 -4.39 4.12
CA SER A 86 -7.44 -4.92 5.19
C SER A 86 -7.57 -4.15 6.50
N ASN A 87 -8.08 -2.92 6.47
CA ASN A 87 -8.31 -2.13 7.67
C ASN A 87 -9.61 -1.31 7.59
N THR A 88 -10.51 -1.56 8.54
CA THR A 88 -11.79 -0.87 8.68
C THR A 88 -11.83 -0.13 10.01
N ILE A 89 -12.27 1.12 9.98
CA ILE A 89 -12.45 1.96 11.16
C ILE A 89 -13.92 2.36 11.33
N THR A 90 -14.25 2.83 12.52
CA THR A 90 -15.57 3.40 12.82
C THR A 90 -15.48 4.92 12.70
N SER A 91 -16.28 5.52 11.83
CA SER A 91 -16.28 6.98 11.64
C SER A 91 -16.73 7.73 12.89
N TRP A 92 -16.18 8.92 13.11
CA TRP A 92 -16.49 9.81 14.23
C TRP A 92 -17.37 10.99 13.78
N PRO A 93 -17.99 11.74 14.72
CA PRO A 93 -18.76 12.94 14.38
C PRO A 93 -17.93 13.94 13.58
N GLY A 94 -18.45 14.37 12.43
CA GLY A 94 -17.77 15.33 11.54
C GLY A 94 -16.68 14.73 10.66
N ALA A 95 -16.54 13.41 10.61
CA ALA A 95 -15.61 12.76 9.70
C ALA A 95 -15.96 13.06 8.22
N THR A 96 -14.94 13.38 7.45
CA THR A 96 -14.98 13.51 5.98
C THR A 96 -13.91 12.62 5.35
N CYS A 97 -14.00 12.37 4.04
CA CYS A 97 -12.97 11.62 3.33
C CYS A 97 -11.58 12.24 3.48
N ASP A 98 -11.46 13.57 3.52
CA ASP A 98 -10.16 14.26 3.69
C ASP A 98 -9.60 14.08 5.10
N THR A 99 -10.43 14.23 6.15
CA THR A 99 -9.98 14.02 7.54
C THR A 99 -9.55 12.58 7.80
N ILE A 100 -10.28 11.60 7.24
CA ILE A 100 -9.93 10.18 7.34
C ILE A 100 -8.66 9.91 6.53
N ALA A 101 -8.58 10.38 5.29
CA ALA A 101 -7.41 10.17 4.45
C ALA A 101 -6.12 10.71 5.10
N GLY A 102 -6.17 11.91 5.68
CA GLY A 102 -5.05 12.50 6.41
C GLY A 102 -4.64 11.69 7.65
N ALA A 103 -5.61 11.14 8.39
CA ALA A 103 -5.34 10.34 9.59
C ALA A 103 -4.69 8.97 9.27
N TYR A 104 -5.00 8.39 8.11
CA TYR A 104 -4.56 7.04 7.74
C TYR A 104 -3.55 7.02 6.58
N GLY A 105 -3.02 8.17 6.18
CA GLY A 105 -1.94 8.26 5.19
C GLY A 105 -2.35 7.83 3.77
N THR A 106 -3.60 8.06 3.39
CA THR A 106 -4.12 7.77 2.05
C THR A 106 -4.69 9.05 1.41
N THR A 107 -5.50 8.94 0.36
CA THR A 107 -6.15 10.07 -0.32
C THR A 107 -7.67 9.99 -0.16
N SER A 108 -8.36 11.13 -0.19
CA SER A 108 -9.83 11.15 -0.17
C SER A 108 -10.43 10.45 -1.38
N ALA A 109 -9.76 10.49 -2.54
CA ALA A 109 -10.10 9.71 -3.72
C ALA A 109 -10.09 8.19 -3.43
N ASN A 110 -9.07 7.69 -2.75
CA ASN A 110 -9.01 6.29 -2.32
C ASN A 110 -10.12 5.95 -1.33
N ILE A 111 -10.35 6.79 -0.31
CA ILE A 111 -11.45 6.56 0.66
C ILE A 111 -12.80 6.46 -0.06
N LYS A 112 -13.07 7.34 -1.03
CA LYS A 112 -14.31 7.28 -1.81
C LYS A 112 -14.37 6.04 -2.72
N LEU A 113 -13.26 5.67 -3.34
CA LEU A 113 -13.16 4.50 -4.21
C LEU A 113 -13.48 3.20 -3.45
N TRP A 114 -12.95 3.08 -2.22
CA TRP A 114 -13.10 1.89 -1.37
C TRP A 114 -14.46 1.83 -0.66
N ASN A 115 -15.09 2.99 -0.44
CA ASN A 115 -16.35 3.10 0.26
C ASN A 115 -17.38 3.78 -0.63
N THR A 116 -17.75 3.12 -1.74
CA THR A 116 -18.65 3.72 -2.74
C THR A 116 -19.98 4.22 -2.17
N PHE A 117 -20.42 3.63 -1.05
CA PHE A 117 -21.63 3.98 -0.30
C PHE A 117 -21.56 5.30 0.49
N VAL A 118 -20.39 5.89 0.75
CA VAL A 118 -20.30 7.11 1.59
C VAL A 118 -20.44 8.40 0.78
N ASP A 119 -21.11 9.41 1.31
CA ASP A 119 -20.97 10.78 0.84
C ASP A 119 -19.77 11.43 1.56
N CYS A 120 -18.73 11.82 0.82
CA CYS A 120 -17.51 12.39 1.40
C CYS A 120 -17.71 13.71 2.14
N SER A 121 -18.81 14.43 1.85
CA SER A 121 -19.16 15.68 2.52
C SER A 121 -19.99 15.46 3.78
N ASN A 122 -20.52 14.25 3.98
CA ASN A 122 -21.42 13.93 5.08
C ASN A 122 -21.40 12.43 5.42
N ILE A 123 -20.33 11.98 6.09
CA ILE A 123 -20.21 10.60 6.56
C ILE A 123 -20.96 10.47 7.89
N TRP A 124 -21.91 9.54 7.96
CA TRP A 124 -22.65 9.27 9.19
C TRP A 124 -21.71 8.71 10.27
N THR A 125 -21.87 9.15 11.51
CA THR A 125 -21.13 8.62 12.66
C THR A 125 -21.37 7.11 12.81
N ASN A 126 -20.34 6.38 13.26
CA ASN A 126 -20.34 4.93 13.41
C ASN A 126 -20.47 4.13 12.12
N SER A 127 -20.22 4.74 10.96
CA SER A 127 -20.12 4.02 9.70
C SER A 127 -18.81 3.22 9.66
N PRO A 128 -18.84 1.96 9.18
CA PRO A 128 -17.62 1.20 8.94
C PRO A 128 -16.94 1.73 7.69
N ILE A 129 -15.75 2.31 7.81
CA ILE A 129 -14.99 2.89 6.70
C ILE A 129 -13.73 2.08 6.45
N CYS A 130 -13.58 1.56 5.24
CA CYS A 130 -12.32 1.00 4.78
C CYS A 130 -11.28 2.11 4.58
N VAL A 131 -10.13 1.99 5.24
CA VAL A 131 -9.04 2.98 5.18
C VAL A 131 -7.75 2.43 4.62
N ALA A 132 -7.67 1.11 4.45
CA ALA A 132 -6.62 0.47 3.68
C ALA A 132 -7.16 -0.80 3.03
N HIS A 133 -6.74 -1.02 1.79
CA HIS A 133 -6.75 -2.33 1.16
C HIS A 133 -5.43 -2.98 1.45
#